data_AF-A0A6A3JI66-F1
#
_entry.id   AF-A0A6A3JI66-F1
#
_cell.length_a   1.000
_cell.length_b   1.000
_cell.length_c   1.000
_cell.angle_alpha   90.00
_cell.angle_beta   90.00
_cell.angle_gamma   90.00
#
_symmetry.space_group_name_H-M   'P 1'
#
loop_
_entity.id
_entity.type
_entity.pdbx_description
1 polymer ?
#
loop_
_entity_poly.entity_id
_entity_poly.type
_entity_poly.pdbx_seq_one_letter_code
_entity_poly.pdbx_strand_id
1 'polypeptide(L)'
;MPPKQRKPPKGRPRLPGGAGRRVKLNAVNAYTAAHKLKVLQHLSRTSSMAGTIAKFYPELPDQQYNGRRVLIYSWRRSLHKIVAACAFPSEAKKKKKTRGQGVATVLSTSVELKLVRWVGDLRDEGVPVTPLMLRPQALAEAKAAGIEAFTASWSW
;
A
#
# COMPACT_ATOMS: atom_id res chain seq x y z
N MET A 1 36.80 -21.23 -32.56
CA MET A 1 35.67 -20.59 -33.28
C MET A 1 34.72 -19.97 -32.26
N PRO A 2 34.36 -18.68 -32.35
CA PRO A 2 33.44 -18.08 -31.39
C PRO A 2 31.99 -18.54 -31.65
N PRO A 3 31.16 -18.73 -30.60
CA PRO A 3 29.79 -19.23 -30.76
C PRO A 3 28.89 -18.20 -31.46
N LYS A 4 28.18 -18.65 -32.49
CA LYS A 4 27.20 -17.86 -33.27
C LYS A 4 26.04 -17.42 -32.36
N GLN A 5 25.95 -16.11 -32.10
CA GLN A 5 24.81 -15.55 -31.36
C GLN A 5 23.52 -15.70 -32.17
N ARG A 6 22.52 -16.39 -31.60
CA ARG A 6 21.19 -16.54 -32.21
C ARG A 6 20.39 -15.25 -32.03
N LYS A 7 19.86 -14.68 -33.13
CA LYS A 7 18.94 -13.54 -33.05
C LYS A 7 17.57 -14.00 -32.51
N PRO A 8 16.96 -13.27 -31.57
CA PRO A 8 15.63 -13.61 -31.07
C PRO A 8 14.58 -13.51 -32.20
N PRO A 9 13.54 -14.36 -32.17
CA PRO A 9 12.50 -14.37 -33.20
C PRO A 9 11.77 -13.03 -33.26
N LYS A 10 11.52 -12.52 -34.48
CA LYS A 10 10.68 -11.34 -34.68
C LYS A 10 9.25 -11.67 -34.23
N GLY A 11 8.74 -10.90 -33.26
CA GLY A 11 7.37 -11.04 -32.77
C GLY A 11 6.33 -10.74 -33.85
N ARG A 12 5.06 -11.07 -33.54
CA ARG A 12 3.93 -10.91 -34.47
C ARG A 12 3.84 -9.47 -35.02
N PRO A 13 3.73 -9.28 -36.35
CA PRO A 13 3.55 -7.96 -36.94
C PRO A 13 2.27 -7.28 -36.43
N ARG A 14 2.28 -5.96 -36.28
CA ARG A 14 1.07 -5.18 -35.98
C ARG A 14 0.25 -5.02 -37.25
N LEU A 15 -1.07 -5.19 -37.17
CA LEU A 15 -1.97 -4.93 -38.28
C LEU A 15 -1.94 -3.43 -38.64
N PRO A 16 -1.86 -3.07 -39.95
CA PRO A 16 -1.93 -1.68 -40.37
C PRO A 16 -3.27 -1.06 -39.95
N GLY A 17 -3.26 0.13 -39.36
CA GLY A 17 -4.47 0.85 -38.95
C GLY A 17 -5.06 0.48 -37.57
N GLY A 18 -4.47 -0.48 -36.84
CA GLY A 18 -4.91 -0.80 -35.48
C GLY A 18 -4.41 0.23 -34.46
N ALA A 19 -5.27 0.67 -33.53
CA ALA A 19 -4.95 1.62 -32.45
C ALA A 19 -3.90 1.11 -31.42
N GLY A 20 -3.18 0.03 -31.74
CA GLY A 20 -2.18 -0.60 -30.89
C GLY A 20 -2.75 -1.14 -29.58
N ARG A 21 -1.84 -1.55 -28.69
CA ARG A 21 -2.19 -1.91 -27.32
C ARG A 21 -2.49 -0.63 -26.55
N ARG A 22 -3.74 -0.41 -26.15
CA ARG A 22 -4.08 0.64 -25.19
C ARG A 22 -3.28 0.42 -23.90
N VAL A 23 -2.45 1.39 -23.54
CA VAL A 23 -1.72 1.37 -22.27
C VAL A 23 -2.77 1.48 -21.16
N LYS A 24 -2.86 0.45 -20.30
CA LYS A 24 -3.71 0.52 -19.11
C LYS A 24 -3.06 1.52 -18.15
N LEU A 25 -3.61 2.73 -18.09
CA LEU A 25 -3.31 3.67 -17.02
C LEU A 25 -4.02 3.15 -15.77
N ASN A 26 -3.32 2.41 -14.91
CA ASN A 26 -3.86 1.93 -13.64
C ASN A 26 -4.00 3.08 -12.61
N ALA A 27 -4.70 4.15 -12.99
CA ALA A 27 -4.99 5.28 -12.12
C ALA A 27 -6.13 4.90 -11.17
N VAL A 28 -5.78 4.47 -9.96
CA VAL A 28 -6.76 4.16 -8.91
C VAL A 28 -6.92 5.38 -8.02
N ASN A 29 -8.11 5.97 -8.00
CA ASN A 29 -8.47 7.02 -7.04
C ASN A 29 -8.45 6.46 -5.62
N ALA A 30 -7.45 6.86 -4.83
CA ALA A 30 -7.28 6.43 -3.44
C ALA A 30 -7.72 7.55 -2.47
N TYR A 31 -8.52 7.17 -1.47
CA TYR A 31 -9.05 8.08 -0.45
C TYR A 31 -8.35 7.85 0.89
N THR A 32 -8.12 8.94 1.62
CA THR A 32 -7.55 8.91 2.98
C THR A 32 -8.53 8.24 3.96
N ALA A 33 -8.00 7.65 5.04
CA ALA A 33 -8.84 7.04 6.07
C ALA A 33 -9.79 8.07 6.69
N ALA A 34 -9.30 9.29 6.94
CA ALA A 34 -10.10 10.39 7.47
C ALA A 34 -11.29 10.75 6.55
N HIS A 35 -11.08 10.82 5.23
CA HIS A 35 -12.15 11.10 4.28
C HIS A 35 -13.22 10.00 4.29
N LYS A 36 -12.79 8.73 4.26
CA LYS A 36 -13.72 7.59 4.32
C LYS A 36 -14.57 7.63 5.59
N LEU A 37 -13.96 7.92 6.73
CA LEU A 37 -14.65 8.02 8.02
C LEU A 37 -15.69 9.16 8.01
N LYS A 38 -15.34 10.34 7.49
CA LYS A 38 -16.26 11.49 7.36
C LYS A 38 -17.48 11.16 6.47
N VAL A 39 -17.27 10.46 5.36
CA VAL A 39 -18.34 10.01 4.47
C VAL A 39 -19.27 9.02 5.18
N LEU A 40 -18.70 8.06 5.92
CA LEU A 40 -19.49 7.06 6.65
C LEU A 40 -20.29 7.66 7.81
N GLN A 41 -19.72 8.62 8.55
CA GLN A 41 -20.42 9.36 9.61
C GLN A 41 -21.61 10.17 9.06
N HIS A 42 -21.45 10.75 7.87
CA HIS A 42 -22.57 11.43 7.21
C HIS A 42 -23.66 10.45 6.77
N LEU A 43 -23.26 9.30 6.22
CA LEU A 43 -24.19 8.25 5.80
C LEU A 43 -24.98 7.70 6.99
N SER A 44 -24.34 7.49 8.15
CA SER A 44 -25.03 7.02 9.36
C SER A 44 -26.03 8.04 9.90
N ARG A 45 -25.73 9.34 9.80
CA ARG A 45 -26.64 10.42 10.24
C ARG A 45 -27.83 10.61 9.29
N THR A 46 -27.60 10.49 7.98
CA THR A 46 -28.61 10.86 6.96
C THR A 46 -29.40 9.65 6.46
N SER A 47 -28.88 8.43 6.62
CA SER A 47 -29.38 7.17 6.04
C SER A 47 -29.56 7.16 4.51
N SER A 48 -29.29 8.28 3.83
CA SER A 48 -29.42 8.42 2.37
C SER A 48 -28.05 8.32 1.69
N MET A 49 -27.91 7.30 0.84
CA MET A 49 -26.73 7.14 -0.02
C MET A 49 -26.67 8.23 -1.10
N ALA A 50 -27.81 8.54 -1.72
CA ALA A 50 -27.90 9.57 -2.75
C ALA A 50 -27.48 10.94 -2.20
N GLY A 51 -28.02 11.33 -1.03
CA GLY A 51 -27.64 12.58 -0.37
C GLY A 51 -26.17 12.61 0.07
N THR A 52 -25.62 11.46 0.47
CA THR A 52 -24.19 11.36 0.80
C THR A 52 -23.31 11.52 -0.44
N ILE A 53 -23.67 10.90 -1.57
CA ILE A 53 -22.91 11.04 -2.81
C ILE A 53 -23.00 12.48 -3.33
N ALA A 54 -24.18 13.09 -3.36
CA ALA A 54 -24.37 14.48 -3.79
C ALA A 54 -23.53 15.47 -2.97
N LYS A 55 -23.40 15.25 -1.65
CA LYS A 55 -22.61 16.13 -0.77
C LYS A 55 -21.10 16.00 -0.96
N PHE A 56 -20.58 14.77 -1.09
CA PHE A 56 -19.13 14.52 -1.12
C PHE A 56 -18.55 14.41 -2.53
N TYR A 57 -19.41 14.19 -3.53
CA TYR A 57 -19.02 14.03 -4.93
C TYR A 57 -20.05 14.73 -5.84
N PRO A 58 -20.20 16.06 -5.75
CA PRO A 58 -21.20 16.80 -6.51
C PRO A 58 -20.99 16.73 -8.03
N GLU A 59 -19.73 16.65 -8.48
CA GLU A 59 -19.34 16.60 -9.89
C GLU A 59 -19.29 15.16 -10.45
N LEU A 60 -19.86 14.18 -9.73
CA LEU A 60 -19.80 12.79 -10.15
C LEU A 60 -20.77 12.53 -11.31
N PRO A 61 -20.31 12.00 -12.46
CA PRO A 61 -21.22 11.62 -13.54
C PRO A 61 -22.16 10.49 -13.10
N ASP A 62 -23.41 10.52 -13.56
CA ASP A 62 -24.43 9.52 -13.20
C ASP A 62 -23.99 8.08 -13.50
N GLN A 63 -23.26 7.89 -14.61
CA GLN A 63 -22.69 6.60 -14.99
C GLN A 63 -21.75 6.01 -13.93
N GLN A 64 -21.13 6.85 -13.09
CA GLN A 64 -20.22 6.44 -12.01
C GLN A 64 -20.91 6.30 -10.65
N TYR A 65 -22.20 6.66 -10.55
CA TYR A 65 -22.97 6.61 -9.29
C TYR A 65 -22.93 5.22 -8.65
N ASN A 66 -23.22 4.18 -9.44
CA ASN A 66 -23.23 2.80 -8.95
C ASN A 66 -21.84 2.36 -8.44
N GLY A 67 -20.77 2.73 -9.15
CA GLY A 67 -19.40 2.47 -8.71
C GLY A 67 -19.09 3.15 -7.37
N ARG A 68 -19.53 4.40 -7.21
CA ARG A 68 -19.37 5.15 -5.96
C ARG A 68 -20.15 4.53 -4.81
N ARG A 69 -21.40 4.16 -5.06
CA ARG A 69 -22.28 3.49 -4.09
C ARG A 69 -21.66 2.18 -3.58
N VAL A 70 -21.19 1.33 -4.50
CA VAL A 70 -20.53 0.05 -4.14
C VAL A 70 -19.24 0.31 -3.34
N LEU A 71 -18.47 1.33 -3.72
CA LEU A 71 -17.26 1.72 -2.99
C LEU A 71 -17.56 2.13 -1.54
N ILE A 72 -18.56 2.99 -1.32
CA ILE A 72 -18.97 3.42 0.03
C ILE A 72 -19.47 2.22 0.85
N TYR A 73 -20.24 1.30 0.26
CA TYR A 73 -20.64 0.07 0.95
C TYR A 73 -19.44 -0.82 1.32
N SER A 74 -18.40 -0.88 0.49
CA SER A 74 -17.19 -1.62 0.84
C SER A 74 -16.42 -0.98 2.00
N TRP A 75 -16.40 0.35 2.09
CA TRP A 75 -15.86 1.07 3.26
C TRP A 75 -16.69 0.79 4.50
N ARG A 76 -18.02 0.78 4.39
CA ARG A 76 -18.91 0.44 5.52
C ARG A 76 -18.62 -0.95 6.07
N ARG A 77 -18.42 -1.95 5.19
CA ARG A 77 -18.03 -3.32 5.59
C ARG A 77 -16.67 -3.38 6.31
N SER A 78 -15.77 -2.45 6.01
CA SER A 78 -14.42 -2.38 6.59
C SER A 78 -14.23 -1.22 7.58
N LEU A 79 -15.34 -0.72 8.17
CA LEU A 79 -15.34 0.44 9.06
C LEU A 79 -14.36 0.30 10.23
N HIS A 80 -14.30 -0.88 10.86
CA HIS A 80 -13.37 -1.14 11.97
C HIS A 80 -11.90 -0.85 11.60
N LYS A 81 -11.48 -1.22 10.37
CA LYS A 81 -10.11 -0.94 9.88
C LYS A 81 -9.88 0.55 9.65
N ILE A 82 -10.92 1.25 9.18
CA ILE A 82 -10.86 2.70 8.92
C ILE A 82 -10.77 3.46 10.24
N VAL A 83 -11.54 3.06 11.26
CA VAL A 83 -11.48 3.64 12.61
C VAL A 83 -10.12 3.40 13.24
N ALA A 84 -9.60 2.16 13.20
CA ALA A 84 -8.26 1.85 13.70
C ALA A 84 -7.17 2.69 13.01
N ALA A 85 -7.27 2.88 11.69
CA ALA A 85 -6.34 3.75 10.96
C ALA A 85 -6.49 5.24 11.32
N CYS A 86 -7.65 5.66 11.84
CA CYS A 86 -7.89 7.02 12.31
C CYS A 86 -7.43 7.27 13.75
N ALA A 87 -7.10 6.23 14.51
CA ALA A 87 -6.56 6.37 15.87
C ALA A 87 -5.20 7.11 15.90
N PHE A 88 -4.49 7.15 14.78
CA PHE A 88 -3.24 7.90 14.60
C PHE A 88 -3.48 9.09 13.65
N PRO A 89 -3.73 10.32 14.16
CA PRO A 89 -4.26 11.43 13.35
C PRO A 89 -3.35 11.90 12.21
N SER A 90 -2.03 11.86 12.41
CA SER A 90 -1.03 12.21 11.38
C SER A 90 -1.09 11.25 10.19
N GLU A 91 -1.28 9.97 10.48
CA GLU A 91 -1.30 8.87 9.51
C GLU A 91 -2.63 8.82 8.75
N ALA A 92 -3.74 9.08 9.44
CA ALA A 92 -5.09 9.05 8.88
C ALA A 92 -5.32 10.07 7.76
N LYS A 93 -4.64 11.22 7.85
CA LYS A 93 -4.70 12.32 6.87
C LYS A 93 -3.77 12.10 5.68
N LYS A 94 -2.64 11.41 5.86
CA LYS A 94 -1.62 11.20 4.82
C LYS A 94 -1.77 9.87 4.08
N LYS A 95 -2.09 8.78 4.78
CA LYS A 95 -2.15 7.43 4.19
C LYS A 95 -3.49 7.19 3.49
N LYS A 96 -3.41 6.93 2.18
CA LYS A 96 -4.55 6.53 1.33
C LYS A 96 -4.76 5.01 1.26
N LYS A 97 -3.74 4.23 1.60
CA LYS A 97 -3.74 2.77 1.62
C LYS A 97 -3.06 2.28 2.90
N THR A 98 -3.73 1.37 3.61
CA THR A 98 -3.17 0.64 4.75
C THR A 98 -2.83 -0.76 4.25
N ARG A 99 -1.58 -1.19 4.40
CA ARG A 99 -1.21 -2.59 4.17
C ARG A 99 -1.59 -3.40 5.41
N GLY A 100 -1.99 -4.65 5.23
CA GLY A 100 -2.20 -5.54 6.37
C GLY A 100 -0.90 -5.66 7.17
N GLN A 101 -1.01 -5.67 8.49
CA GLN A 101 0.11 -6.02 9.36
C GLN A 101 0.62 -7.42 8.95
N GLY A 102 1.93 -7.59 8.74
CA GLY A 102 2.50 -8.84 8.22
C GLY A 102 2.54 -9.00 6.70
N VAL A 103 1.95 -8.09 5.90
CA VAL A 103 1.98 -8.19 4.42
C VAL A 103 3.26 -7.58 3.81
N ALA A 104 4.01 -6.79 4.59
CA ALA A 104 5.31 -6.24 4.19
C ALA A 104 6.45 -6.58 5.15
N THR A 105 6.13 -7.16 6.31
CA THR A 105 7.07 -7.41 7.39
C THR A 105 7.23 -8.92 7.50
N VAL A 106 8.24 -9.46 6.82
CA VAL A 106 8.66 -10.85 7.04
C VAL A 106 9.11 -11.04 8.50
N LEU A 107 9.53 -9.95 9.16
CA LEU A 107 9.81 -9.90 10.58
C LEU A 107 8.53 -9.67 11.40
N SER A 108 8.48 -10.28 12.58
CA SER A 108 7.45 -9.98 13.58
C SER A 108 7.71 -8.61 14.24
N THR A 109 6.66 -7.99 14.78
CA THR A 109 6.76 -6.68 15.46
C THR A 109 7.81 -6.67 16.58
N SER A 110 7.92 -7.77 17.34
CA SER A 110 8.89 -7.88 18.43
C SER A 110 10.34 -7.85 17.92
N VAL A 111 10.60 -8.49 16.78
CA VAL A 111 11.92 -8.51 16.13
C VAL A 111 12.25 -7.13 15.55
N GLU A 112 11.29 -6.47 14.91
CA GLU A 112 11.48 -5.11 14.41
C GLU A 112 11.80 -4.12 15.54
N LEU A 113 11.12 -4.23 16.70
CA LEU A 113 11.39 -3.39 17.86
C LEU A 113 12.80 -3.58 18.43
N LYS A 114 13.34 -4.80 18.41
CA LYS A 114 14.74 -5.04 18.81
C LYS A 114 15.70 -4.30 17.89
N LEU A 115 15.47 -4.37 16.57
CA LEU A 115 16.30 -3.66 15.59
C LEU A 115 16.19 -2.14 15.77
N VAL A 116 14.99 -1.61 16.01
CA VAL A 116 14.79 -0.17 16.25
C VAL A 116 15.53 0.30 17.50
N ARG A 117 15.49 -0.47 18.60
CA ARG A 117 16.24 -0.15 19.82
C ARG A 117 17.74 -0.15 19.56
N TRP A 118 18.26 -1.21 18.94
CA TRP A 118 19.67 -1.30 18.57
C TRP A 118 20.14 -0.14 17.69
N VAL A 119 19.32 0.31 16.73
CA VAL A 119 19.61 1.50 15.92
C VAL A 119 19.59 2.78 16.76
N GLY A 120 18.67 2.89 17.72
CA GLY A 120 18.57 4.02 18.65
C GLY A 120 19.82 4.14 19.51
N ASP A 121 20.19 3.06 20.19
CA ASP A 121 21.35 3.01 21.09
C ASP A 121 22.64 3.45 20.37
N LEU A 122 22.88 2.94 19.15
CA LEU A 122 24.04 3.34 18.34
C LEU A 122 23.99 4.82 17.92
N ARG A 123 22.81 5.35 17.61
CA ARG A 123 22.66 6.77 17.24
C ARG A 123 22.84 7.69 18.44
N ASP A 124 22.42 7.26 19.62
CA ASP A 124 22.63 7.99 20.87
C ASP A 124 24.13 8.06 21.23
N GLU A 125 24.90 7.04 20.85
CA GLU A 125 26.38 7.04 20.90
C GLU A 125 27.05 7.82 19.76
N GLY A 126 26.27 8.44 18.87
CA GLY A 126 26.78 9.19 17.71
C GLY A 126 27.27 8.31 16.56
N VAL A 127 27.02 7.00 16.60
CA VAL A 127 27.41 6.05 15.55
C VAL A 127 26.36 6.05 14.44
N PRO A 128 26.71 6.40 13.19
CA PRO A 128 25.77 6.32 12.08
C PRO A 128 25.52 4.85 11.69
N VAL A 129 24.26 4.41 11.77
CA VAL A 129 23.87 3.08 11.31
C VAL A 129 23.63 3.09 9.80
N THR A 130 24.49 2.38 9.06
CA THR A 130 24.36 2.22 7.60
C THR A 130 23.53 0.98 7.24
N PRO A 131 22.96 0.90 6.03
CA PRO A 131 22.27 -0.31 5.55
C PRO A 131 23.14 -1.57 5.56
N LEU A 132 24.47 -1.42 5.42
CA LEU A 132 25.43 -2.53 5.47
C LEU A 132 25.56 -3.11 6.89
N MET A 133 25.30 -2.31 7.92
CA MET A 133 25.27 -2.76 9.32
C MET A 133 23.90 -3.33 9.70
N LEU A 134 22.81 -2.69 9.24
CA LEU A 134 21.46 -3.09 9.58
C LEU A 134 21.08 -4.46 9.00
N ARG A 135 21.51 -4.77 7.77
CA ARG A 135 21.21 -6.06 7.12
C ARG A 135 21.69 -7.30 7.89
N PRO A 136 22.98 -7.44 8.25
CA PRO A 136 23.45 -8.59 9.00
C PRO A 136 22.78 -8.68 10.38
N GLN A 137 22.56 -7.55 11.05
CA GLN A 137 21.84 -7.55 12.33
C GLN A 137 20.39 -8.05 12.19
N ALA A 138 19.68 -7.59 11.16
CA ALA A 138 18.32 -8.03 10.89
C ALA A 138 18.24 -9.52 10.53
N LEU A 139 19.20 -10.04 9.77
CA LEU A 139 19.28 -11.48 9.46
C LEU A 139 19.56 -12.31 10.72
N ALA A 140 20.43 -11.83 11.61
CA ALA A 140 20.73 -12.51 12.87
C ALA A 140 19.50 -12.57 13.78
N GLU A 141 18.78 -11.46 13.94
CA GLU A 141 17.56 -11.41 14.75
C GLU A 141 16.42 -12.23 14.14
N ALA A 142 16.30 -12.26 12.81
CA ALA A 142 15.34 -13.12 12.12
C ALA A 142 15.63 -14.60 12.37
N LYS A 143 16.90 -15.00 12.26
CA LYS A 143 17.35 -16.37 12.54
C LYS A 143 17.11 -16.75 13.99
N ALA A 144 17.40 -15.85 14.94
CA ALA A 144 17.13 -16.06 16.36
C ALA A 144 15.62 -16.21 16.66
N ALA A 145 14.77 -15.55 15.87
CA ALA A 145 13.32 -15.68 15.94
C ALA A 145 12.74 -16.85 15.14
N GLY A 146 13.59 -17.68 14.49
CA GLY A 146 13.16 -18.82 13.67
C GLY A 146 12.53 -18.43 12.32
N ILE A 147 12.80 -17.23 11.82
CA ILE A 147 12.24 -16.69 10.57
C ILE A 147 13.24 -16.92 9.42
N GLU A 148 13.15 -18.08 8.77
CA GLU A 148 14.07 -18.46 7.68
C GLU A 148 13.80 -17.75 6.35
N ALA A 149 12.56 -17.29 6.12
CA ALA A 149 12.17 -16.65 4.86
C ALA A 149 12.69 -15.20 4.72
N PHE A 150 13.34 -14.64 5.75
CA PHE A 150 13.82 -13.28 5.75
C PHE A 150 15.19 -13.15 5.08
N THR A 151 15.27 -12.36 4.01
CA THR A 151 16.48 -12.19 3.18
C THR A 151 17.11 -10.80 3.25
N ALA A 152 16.55 -9.87 4.06
CA ALA A 152 17.00 -8.48 4.18
C ALA A 152 17.30 -7.82 2.82
N SER A 153 16.41 -8.05 1.83
CA SER A 153 16.54 -7.54 0.46
C SER A 153 16.70 -6.03 0.41
N TRP A 154 17.20 -5.47 -0.70
CA TRP A 154 17.39 -4.01 -0.82
C TRP A 154 16.10 -3.19 -0.64
N SER A 155 14.93 -3.76 -0.94
CA SER A 155 13.63 -3.10 -0.74
C SER A 155 13.05 -3.20 0.66
N TRP A 156 13.73 -3.92 1.56
CA TRP A 156 13.44 -3.95 3.00
C TRP A 156 14.35 -2.92 3.68
#